data_AF-W0JC04-F1
#
_entry.id   AF-W0JC04-F1
#
_cell.length_a   1.000
_cell.length_b   1.000
_cell.length_c   1.000
_cell.angle_alpha   90.00
_cell.angle_beta   90.00
_cell.angle_gamma   90.00
#
_symmetry.space_group_name_H-M   'P 1'
#
loop_
_entity.id
_entity.type
_entity.pdbx_description
1 polymer ?
#
loop_
_entity_poly.entity_id
_entity_poly.type
_entity_poly.pdbx_seq_one_letter_code
_entity_poly.pdbx_strand_id
1 'polypeptide(L)'
;MATLDYQRTVFAYHGCDRHAAKRILDGDTFRSSDNDYDWLGRGIYFWEYGPERALQWARETGWKRRPKPSRRFQPAVVGAVIHLGRCLDLLDVRYTTALRDIYPEFVQLHRDTGVDLPKNSGIMDSSGLPFLRRLD
;
A
#
# COMPACT_ATOMS: atom_id res chain seq x y z
N MET A 1 -1.60 -22.19 -25.72
CA MET A 1 -2.88 -22.22 -24.95
C MET A 1 -3.12 -20.81 -24.45
N ALA A 2 -4.24 -20.18 -24.81
CA ALA A 2 -4.60 -18.89 -24.24
C ALA A 2 -4.87 -19.11 -22.75
N THR A 3 -3.97 -18.63 -21.90
CA THR A 3 -4.23 -18.53 -20.46
C THR A 3 -5.44 -17.63 -20.29
N LEU A 4 -6.48 -18.13 -19.61
CA LEU A 4 -7.56 -17.29 -19.08
C LEU A 4 -6.90 -16.21 -18.22
N ASP A 5 -6.65 -15.05 -18.80
CA ASP A 5 -6.16 -13.90 -18.06
C ASP A 5 -7.38 -13.37 -17.32
N TYR A 6 -7.44 -13.64 -16.02
CA TYR A 6 -8.50 -13.15 -15.17
C TYR A 6 -8.34 -11.63 -15.04
N GLN A 7 -8.97 -10.91 -15.96
CA GLN A 7 -8.91 -9.44 -16.06
C GLN A 7 -9.75 -8.81 -14.95
N ARG A 8 -9.20 -8.77 -13.73
CA ARG A 8 -9.86 -8.08 -12.62
C ARG A 8 -9.66 -6.58 -12.75
N THR A 9 -10.74 -5.89 -13.09
CA THR A 9 -10.82 -4.43 -13.07
C THR A 9 -11.54 -3.99 -11.81
N VAL A 10 -10.98 -3.02 -11.09
CA VAL A 10 -11.53 -2.53 -9.82
C VAL A 10 -11.68 -1.02 -9.82
N PHE A 11 -12.69 -0.53 -9.11
CA PHE A 11 -12.78 0.88 -8.74
C PHE A 11 -11.99 1.09 -7.46
N ALA A 12 -11.03 2.01 -7.50
CA ALA A 12 -10.10 2.21 -6.41
C ALA A 12 -9.93 3.71 -6.11
N TYR A 13 -9.61 4.04 -4.87
CA TYR A 13 -9.62 5.41 -4.38
C TYR A 13 -8.31 5.77 -3.67
N HIS A 14 -7.66 6.83 -4.14
CA HIS A 14 -6.41 7.34 -3.59
C HIS A 14 -6.68 8.58 -2.74
N GLY A 15 -6.43 8.48 -1.43
CA GLY A 15 -6.52 9.61 -0.50
C GLY A 15 -5.28 10.49 -0.57
N CYS A 16 -5.45 11.79 -0.84
CA CYS A 16 -4.34 12.74 -1.02
C CYS A 16 -4.70 14.18 -0.60
N ASP A 17 -3.82 15.12 -0.89
CA ASP A 17 -4.10 16.56 -0.78
C ASP A 17 -4.90 17.08 -1.99
N ARG A 18 -5.78 18.06 -1.80
CA ARG A 18 -6.59 18.67 -2.85
C ARG A 18 -5.77 19.21 -4.03
N HIS A 19 -4.60 19.79 -3.78
CA HIS A 19 -3.74 20.26 -4.87
C HIS A 19 -3.14 19.10 -5.66
N ALA A 20 -2.82 17.97 -5.01
CA ALA A 20 -2.37 16.77 -5.70
C ALA A 20 -3.51 16.17 -6.54
N ALA A 21 -4.72 16.07 -5.98
CA ALA A 21 -5.90 15.60 -6.70
C ALA A 21 -6.15 16.44 -7.96
N LYS A 22 -6.10 17.78 -7.85
CA LYS A 22 -6.30 18.66 -9.00
C LYS A 22 -5.26 18.39 -10.10
N ARG A 23 -3.98 18.33 -9.76
CA ARG A 23 -2.93 18.06 -10.76
C ARG A 23 -3.13 16.73 -11.47
N ILE A 24 -3.47 15.67 -10.72
CA ILE A 24 -3.72 14.34 -11.29
C ILE A 24 -4.90 14.40 -12.27
N LEU A 25 -5.98 15.09 -11.91
CA LEU A 25 -7.14 15.27 -12.79
C LEU A 25 -6.83 16.15 -14.01
N ASP A 26 -5.86 17.05 -13.90
CA ASP A 26 -5.35 17.85 -15.03
C ASP A 26 -4.35 17.07 -15.92
N GLY A 27 -4.09 15.79 -15.63
CA GLY A 27 -3.23 14.90 -16.43
C GLY A 27 -1.83 14.63 -15.85
N ASP A 28 -1.52 15.14 -14.65
CA ASP A 28 -0.29 14.78 -13.94
C ASP A 28 -0.32 13.31 -13.47
N THR A 29 0.85 12.73 -13.24
CA THR A 29 0.97 11.35 -12.75
C THR A 29 0.81 11.25 -11.24
N PHE A 30 0.37 10.08 -10.76
CA PHE A 30 0.47 9.73 -9.35
C PHE A 30 1.95 9.65 -8.95
N ARG A 31 2.28 10.17 -7.77
CA ARG A 31 3.61 9.99 -7.18
C ARG A 31 3.65 8.69 -6.40
N SER A 32 4.63 7.85 -6.69
CA SER A 32 4.92 6.67 -5.88
C SER A 32 5.30 7.10 -4.47
N SER A 33 4.81 6.34 -3.49
CA SER A 33 5.31 6.38 -2.14
C SER A 33 6.57 5.52 -2.08
N ASP A 34 7.66 6.11 -1.59
CA ASP A 34 8.95 5.44 -1.42
C ASP A 34 9.36 5.44 0.05
N ASN A 35 8.39 5.40 0.99
CA ASN A 35 8.73 5.38 2.40
C ASN A 35 9.13 3.97 2.81
N ASP A 36 10.17 3.86 3.62
CA ASP A 36 10.62 2.58 4.18
C ASP A 36 9.53 1.90 5.02
N TYR A 37 8.45 2.59 5.39
CA TYR A 37 7.37 2.05 6.23
C TYR A 37 6.05 1.80 5.52
N ASP A 38 6.08 1.77 4.19
CA ASP A 38 4.92 1.41 3.40
C ASP A 38 4.67 -0.11 3.48
N TRP A 39 3.42 -0.52 3.70
CA TRP A 39 3.10 -1.89 4.12
C TRP A 39 3.49 -2.97 3.11
N LEU A 40 3.46 -2.64 1.82
CA LEU A 40 3.65 -3.58 0.71
C LEU A 40 4.77 -3.13 -0.24
N GLY A 41 5.71 -2.33 0.25
CA GLY A 41 6.80 -1.83 -0.60
C GLY A 41 6.53 -0.44 -1.18
N ARG A 42 7.36 -0.07 -2.15
CA ARG A 42 7.21 1.18 -2.88
C ARG A 42 6.05 1.08 -3.87
N GLY A 43 5.24 2.13 -3.98
CA GLY A 43 4.16 2.15 -4.96
C GLY A 43 3.07 3.18 -4.71
N ILE A 44 1.96 3.06 -5.45
CA ILE A 44 0.80 3.94 -5.33
C ILE A 44 -0.33 3.16 -4.65
N TYR A 45 -0.78 3.68 -3.52
CA TYR A 45 -1.75 3.00 -2.66
C TYR A 45 -3.18 3.45 -2.95
N PHE A 46 -4.09 2.49 -3.09
CA PHE A 46 -5.50 2.72 -3.30
C PHE A 46 -6.34 1.87 -2.35
N TRP A 47 -7.52 2.39 -2.00
CA TRP A 47 -8.57 1.63 -1.33
C TRP A 47 -9.54 1.08 -2.38
N GLU A 48 -9.61 -0.24 -2.52
CA GLU A 48 -10.56 -0.91 -3.41
C GLU A 48 -12.00 -0.70 -2.88
N TYR A 49 -12.90 -0.19 -3.72
CA TYR A 49 -14.31 0.11 -3.39
C TYR A 49 -14.53 0.96 -2.11
N GLY A 50 -13.53 1.74 -1.68
CA GLY A 50 -13.55 2.44 -0.38
C GLY A 50 -13.25 3.94 -0.43
N PRO A 51 -14.11 4.78 -1.02
CA PRO A 51 -13.87 6.23 -1.10
C PRO A 51 -13.84 6.91 0.28
N GLU A 52 -14.71 6.51 1.21
CA GLU A 52 -14.73 7.09 2.56
C GLU A 52 -13.48 6.71 3.35
N ARG A 53 -13.01 5.47 3.19
CA ARG A 53 -11.78 5.01 3.84
C ARG A 53 -10.55 5.74 3.28
N ALA A 54 -10.50 5.97 1.96
CA ALA A 54 -9.47 6.80 1.34
C ALA A 54 -9.47 8.24 1.90
N LEU A 55 -10.66 8.84 2.06
CA LEU A 55 -10.79 10.18 2.64
C LEU A 55 -10.40 10.21 4.12
N GLN A 56 -10.81 9.21 4.88
CA GLN A 56 -10.44 9.05 6.29
C GLN A 56 -8.91 8.93 6.43
N TRP A 57 -8.28 8.09 5.61
CA TRP A 57 -6.83 7.96 5.57
C TRP A 57 -6.12 9.29 5.25
N ALA A 58 -6.62 10.05 4.26
CA ALA A 58 -6.07 11.36 3.92
C ALA A 58 -6.15 12.34 5.10
N ARG A 59 -7.26 12.34 5.85
CA ARG A 59 -7.42 13.14 7.08
C ARG A 59 -6.43 12.72 8.17
N GLU A 60 -6.32 11.42 8.43
CA GLU A 60 -5.46 10.86 9.47
C GLU A 60 -3.98 11.15 9.18
N THR A 61 -3.54 10.90 7.95
CA THR A 61 -2.13 11.03 7.56
C THR A 61 -1.70 12.46 7.29
N GLY A 62 -2.54 13.27 6.65
CA GLY A 62 -2.25 14.68 6.41
C GLY A 62 -2.14 15.50 7.68
N TRP A 63 -2.90 15.15 8.72
CA TRP A 63 -2.84 15.78 10.04
C TRP A 63 -1.68 15.29 10.89
N LYS A 64 -1.42 13.97 10.92
CA LYS A 64 -0.49 13.35 11.90
C LYS A 64 0.95 13.18 11.40
N ARG A 65 1.19 13.08 10.08
CA ARG A 65 2.51 12.68 9.54
C ARG A 65 3.38 13.84 9.07
N ARG A 66 2.96 15.10 9.21
CA ARG A 66 3.78 16.26 8.83
C ARG A 66 4.40 16.93 10.07
N PRO A 67 5.73 17.12 10.13
CA PRO A 67 6.42 17.74 11.27
C PRO A 67 5.98 19.20 11.52
N LYS A 68 5.32 19.84 10.56
CA LYS A 68 4.49 21.01 10.76
C LYS A 68 3.14 20.73 10.10
N PRO A 69 2.00 20.84 10.82
CA PRO A 69 0.69 20.82 10.18
C PRO A 69 0.69 21.93 9.14
N SER A 70 0.77 21.57 7.85
CA SER A 70 0.62 22.58 6.82
C SER A 70 -0.84 22.99 6.89
N ARG A 71 -1.14 24.20 7.36
CA ARG A 71 -2.49 24.81 7.33
C ARG A 71 -3.18 24.75 5.95
N ARG A 72 -2.45 24.31 4.91
CA ARG A 72 -2.90 24.14 3.52
C ARG A 72 -3.25 22.71 3.13
N PHE A 73 -3.01 21.70 3.97
CA PHE A 73 -3.41 20.33 3.62
C PHE A 73 -4.93 20.21 3.65
N GLN A 74 -5.54 19.93 2.50
CA GLN A 74 -6.97 19.72 2.38
C GLN A 74 -7.20 18.28 1.90
N PRO A 75 -7.78 17.39 2.72
CA PRO A 75 -7.97 16.00 2.35
C PRO A 75 -8.91 15.90 1.14
N ALA A 76 -8.48 15.13 0.14
CA ALA A 76 -9.21 14.87 -1.09
C ALA A 76 -9.04 13.40 -1.50
N VAL A 77 -9.86 12.95 -2.45
CA VAL A 77 -9.81 11.60 -3.01
C VAL A 77 -9.81 11.67 -4.52
N VAL A 78 -8.96 10.87 -5.16
CA VAL A 78 -9.00 10.61 -6.60
C VAL A 78 -9.49 9.19 -6.82
N GLY A 79 -10.53 9.03 -7.62
CA GLY A 79 -11.01 7.72 -8.08
C GLY A 79 -10.21 7.26 -9.30
N ALA A 80 -9.95 5.96 -9.38
CA ALA A 80 -9.28 5.31 -10.51
C ALA A 80 -9.99 4.01 -10.86
N VAL A 81 -9.97 3.67 -12.15
CA VAL A 81 -10.30 2.33 -12.64
C VAL A 81 -8.98 1.62 -12.90
N ILE A 82 -8.71 0.55 -12.15
CA ILE A 82 -7.42 -0.15 -12.18
C ILE A 82 -7.62 -1.53 -12.78
N HIS A 83 -6.86 -1.84 -13.82
CA HIS A 83 -6.71 -3.20 -14.32
C HIS A 83 -5.57 -3.88 -13.55
N LEU A 84 -5.90 -4.84 -12.68
CA LEU A 84 -4.94 -5.43 -11.74
C LEU A 84 -3.93 -6.38 -12.42
N GLY A 85 -4.30 -6.98 -13.55
CA GLY A 85 -3.44 -7.93 -14.27
C GLY A 85 -2.88 -9.03 -13.37
N ARG A 86 -1.55 -9.16 -13.34
CA ARG A 86 -0.83 -10.13 -12.49
C ARG A 86 -0.71 -9.61 -11.05
N CYS A 87 -1.79 -9.73 -10.28
CA CYS A 87 -1.87 -9.29 -8.90
C CYS A 87 -1.64 -10.45 -7.91
N LEU A 88 -0.79 -10.24 -6.91
CA LEU A 88 -0.71 -11.08 -5.71
C LEU A 88 -1.91 -10.75 -4.82
N ASP A 89 -3.02 -11.44 -5.06
CA ASP A 89 -4.28 -11.21 -4.34
C ASP A 89 -4.32 -12.01 -3.04
N LEU A 90 -4.08 -11.36 -1.91
CA LEU A 90 -4.10 -12.00 -0.58
C LEU A 90 -5.51 -12.40 -0.11
N LEU A 91 -6.57 -12.14 -0.89
CA LEU A 91 -7.91 -12.69 -0.67
C LEU A 91 -8.15 -14.01 -1.42
N ASP A 92 -7.26 -14.37 -2.35
CA ASP A 92 -7.30 -15.64 -3.09
C ASP A 92 -6.49 -16.73 -2.35
N VAL A 93 -7.15 -17.86 -2.09
CA VAL A 93 -6.55 -19.02 -1.41
C VAL A 93 -5.30 -19.54 -2.13
N ARG A 94 -5.24 -19.40 -3.45
CA ARG A 94 -4.06 -19.76 -4.25
C ARG A 94 -2.81 -18.99 -3.80
N TYR A 95 -2.92 -17.67 -3.65
CA TYR A 95 -1.77 -16.84 -3.31
C TYR A 95 -1.41 -16.91 -1.83
N THR A 96 -2.39 -17.06 -0.94
CA THR A 96 -2.12 -17.30 0.49
C THR A 96 -1.47 -18.66 0.72
N THR A 97 -1.85 -19.69 -0.05
CA THR A 97 -1.17 -21.00 -0.08
C THR A 97 0.26 -20.87 -0.59
N ALA A 98 0.46 -20.23 -1.74
CA ALA A 98 1.80 -20.01 -2.29
C ALA A 98 2.70 -19.24 -1.33
N LEU A 99 2.18 -18.20 -0.67
CA LEU A 99 2.93 -17.41 0.31
C LEU A 99 3.38 -18.28 1.51
N ARG A 100 2.50 -19.14 2.02
CA ARG A 100 2.82 -20.09 3.10
C ARG A 100 3.91 -21.06 2.66
N ASP A 101 3.82 -21.58 1.45
CA ASP A 101 4.73 -22.62 0.95
C ASP A 101 6.12 -22.04 0.61
N ILE A 102 6.20 -20.77 0.18
CA ILE A 102 7.46 -20.06 -0.11
C ILE A 102 8.17 -19.58 1.17
N TYR A 103 7.43 -19.30 2.25
CA TYR A 103 8.00 -18.72 3.46
C TYR A 103 9.18 -19.52 4.08
N PRO A 104 9.15 -20.88 4.17
CA PRO A 104 10.30 -21.65 4.63
C PRO A 104 11.56 -21.46 3.76
N GLU A 105 11.41 -21.33 2.44
CA GLU A 105 12.53 -21.07 1.51
C GLU A 105 13.10 -19.67 1.75
N PHE A 106 12.23 -18.67 1.95
CA PHE A 106 12.63 -17.32 2.32
C PHE A 106 13.43 -17.30 3.64
N VAL A 107 13.00 -18.08 4.64
CA VAL A 107 13.70 -18.23 5.92
C VAL A 107 15.06 -18.89 5.73
N GLN A 108 15.14 -19.93 4.91
CA GLN A 108 16.41 -20.62 4.66
C GLN A 108 17.40 -19.70 3.92
N LEU A 109 16.93 -18.95 2.93
CA LEU A 109 17.73 -17.95 2.22
C LEU A 109 18.35 -16.92 3.17
N HIS A 110 17.58 -16.42 4.14
CA HIS A 110 18.09 -15.48 5.16
C HIS A 110 19.18 -16.10 6.03
N ARG A 111 19.01 -17.36 6.45
CA ARG A 111 20.04 -18.10 7.20
C ARG A 111 21.31 -18.28 6.38
N ASP A 112 21.18 -18.68 5.11
CA ASP A 112 22.31 -18.97 4.24
C ASP A 112 23.10 -17.70 3.87
N THR A 113 22.42 -16.55 3.80
CA THR A 113 23.03 -15.24 3.51
C THR A 113 23.50 -14.49 4.77
N GLY A 114 23.20 -14.99 5.97
CA GLY A 114 23.51 -14.33 7.24
C GLY A 114 22.75 -13.02 7.45
N VAL A 115 21.64 -12.80 6.72
CA VAL A 115 20.76 -11.64 6.87
C VAL A 115 19.64 -12.00 7.83
N ASP A 116 19.42 -11.18 8.85
CA ASP A 116 18.32 -11.38 9.80
C ASP A 116 16.96 -11.28 9.10
N LEU A 117 16.02 -12.14 9.50
CA LEU A 117 14.63 -12.02 9.03
C LEU A 117 14.06 -10.64 9.37
N PRO A 118 13.33 -9.99 8.42
CA PRO A 118 12.67 -8.72 8.68
C PRO A 118 11.74 -8.81 9.89
N LYS A 119 11.88 -7.86 10.82
CA LYS A 119 11.01 -7.73 12.00
C LYS A 119 10.28 -6.41 11.95
N ASN A 120 8.98 -6.44 12.25
CA ASN A 120 8.23 -5.21 12.47
C ASN A 120 8.76 -4.51 13.71
N SER A 121 8.85 -3.19 13.65
CA SER A 121 9.38 -2.30 14.70
C SER A 121 8.44 -1.11 14.92
N GLY A 122 8.79 -0.17 15.79
CA GLY A 122 8.06 1.09 15.95
C GLY A 122 6.87 1.06 16.92
N ILE A 123 6.00 2.08 16.80
CA ILE A 123 4.90 2.32 17.74
C ILE A 123 3.89 1.19 17.64
N MET A 124 3.52 0.63 18.79
CA MET A 124 2.47 -0.37 18.90
C MET A 124 1.13 0.26 18.48
N ASP A 125 0.39 -0.42 17.64
CA ASP A 125 -1.02 -0.08 17.44
C ASP A 125 -1.83 -0.40 18.73
N SER A 126 -3.14 -0.11 18.70
CA SER A 126 -4.02 -0.41 19.83
C SER A 126 -4.14 -1.91 20.17
N SER A 127 -3.63 -2.80 19.32
CA SER A 127 -3.57 -4.24 19.54
C SER A 127 -2.22 -4.72 20.10
N GLY A 128 -1.27 -3.79 20.32
CA GLY A 128 0.06 -4.11 20.83
C GLY A 128 1.06 -4.56 19.76
N LEU A 129 0.69 -4.52 18.47
CA LEU A 129 1.56 -4.95 17.39
C LEU A 129 2.39 -3.78 16.84
N PRO A 130 3.71 -3.95 16.67
CA PRO A 130 4.57 -2.94 16.06
C PRO A 130 4.16 -2.73 14.59
N PHE A 131 3.91 -1.47 14.21
CA PHE A 131 3.33 -1.10 12.92
C PHE A 131 4.33 -0.58 11.88
N LEU A 132 5.59 -0.37 12.27
CA LEU A 132 6.64 0.16 11.40
C LEU A 132 7.54 -0.98 10.92
N ARG A 133 7.30 -1.49 9.71
CA ARG A 133 8.31 -2.27 9.01
C ARG A 133 9.29 -1.31 8.35
N ARG A 134 10.60 -1.58 8.36
CA ARG A 134 11.51 -0.94 7.41
C ARG A 134 11.65 -1.87 6.21
N LEU A 135 11.32 -1.36 5.03
CA LEU A 135 11.64 -1.98 3.75
C LEU A 135 13.13 -1.81 3.57
N ASP A 136 13.81 -2.93 3.43
CA ASP A 136 15.25 -3.08 3.17
C ASP A 136 15.63 -2.71 1.74
#